data_AF-A0A3D6BS03-F1
#
_entry.id   AF-A0A3D6BS03-F1
#
_cell.length_a   1.000
_cell.length_b   1.000
_cell.length_c   1.000
_cell.angle_alpha   90.00
_cell.angle_beta   90.00
_cell.angle_gamma   90.00
#
_symmetry.space_group_name_H-M   'P 1'
#
loop_
_entity.id
_entity.type
_entity.pdbx_description
1 polymer ?
#
loop_
_entity_poly.entity_id
_entity_poly.type
_entity_poly.pdbx_seq_one_letter_code
_entity_poly.pdbx_strand_id
1 'polypeptide(L)'
;ALANAGDIQMTGNRKDVLVIRQYPQGQQIHHVNLLDAKVMQSPYYYIQPNDIIYVKPLKQKSWGTGTTTMQTVGTIVTALSLVTTTLLLIDRI
;
A
#
# COMPACT_ATOMS: atom_id res chain seq x y z
N ALA A 1 4.30 -10.52 -15.66
CA ALA A 1 4.82 -9.28 -15.03
C ALA A 1 4.64 -9.28 -13.52
N LEU A 2 3.41 -9.20 -13.01
CA LEU A 2 3.17 -9.04 -11.57
C LEU A 2 3.66 -10.22 -10.72
N ALA A 3 3.40 -11.45 -11.14
CA ALA A 3 3.95 -12.64 -10.47
C ALA A 3 5.49 -12.64 -10.42
N ASN A 4 6.15 -12.20 -11.49
CA ASN A 4 7.63 -12.09 -11.54
C ASN A 4 8.16 -10.96 -10.64
N ALA A 5 7.34 -9.96 -10.31
CA ALA A 5 7.70 -8.82 -9.48
C ALA A 5 7.37 -9.01 -7.99
N GLY A 6 6.91 -10.20 -7.57
CA GLY A 6 6.53 -10.48 -6.18
C GLY A 6 5.06 -10.27 -5.85
N ASP A 7 4.20 -10.22 -6.88
CA ASP A 7 2.74 -10.05 -6.80
C ASP A 7 2.28 -8.69 -6.22
N ILE A 8 1.00 -8.38 -6.38
CA ILE A 8 0.39 -7.19 -5.79
C ILE A 8 0.20 -7.42 -4.30
N GLN A 9 0.89 -6.62 -3.50
CA GLN A 9 0.68 -6.54 -2.05
C GLN A 9 -0.80 -6.42 -1.71
N MET A 10 -1.23 -6.99 -0.59
CA MET A 10 -2.64 -6.96 -0.15
C MET A 10 -3.21 -5.54 0.00
N THR A 11 -2.33 -4.54 0.03
CA THR A 11 -2.63 -3.12 0.16
C THR A 11 -2.79 -2.39 -1.17
N GLY A 12 -2.48 -3.05 -2.29
CA GLY A 12 -2.66 -2.54 -3.64
C GLY A 12 -4.09 -2.75 -4.15
N ASN A 13 -4.61 -1.76 -4.88
CA ASN A 13 -5.93 -1.83 -5.48
C ASN A 13 -5.91 -2.63 -6.79
N ARG A 14 -6.24 -3.93 -6.69
CA ARG A 14 -6.32 -4.85 -7.85
C ARG A 14 -7.44 -4.51 -8.85
N LYS A 15 -8.41 -3.67 -8.46
CA LYS A 15 -9.49 -3.21 -9.34
C LYS A 15 -9.06 -2.11 -10.30
N ASP A 16 -8.01 -1.36 -9.94
CA ASP A 16 -7.55 -0.19 -10.69
C ASP A 16 -6.03 -0.24 -10.86
N VAL A 17 -5.58 -1.10 -11.76
CA VAL A 17 -4.17 -1.19 -12.16
C VAL A 17 -3.97 -0.36 -13.42
N LEU A 18 -2.97 0.51 -13.41
CA LEU A 18 -2.67 1.40 -14.51
C LEU A 18 -1.55 0.82 -15.35
N VAL A 19 -1.81 0.63 -16.64
CA VAL A 19 -0.81 0.29 -17.64
C VAL A 19 -0.51 1.55 -18.41
N ILE A 20 0.69 2.07 -18.19
CA ILE A 20 1.18 3.29 -18.80
C ILE A 20 2.05 2.88 -19.98
N ARG A 21 1.61 3.19 -21.19
CA ARG A 21 2.26 2.80 -22.43
C ARG A 21 2.67 4.02 -23.24
N GLN A 22 3.89 3.97 -23.79
CA GLN A 22 4.40 5.01 -24.67
C GLN A 22 3.98 4.73 -26.11
N TYR A 23 3.38 5.73 -26.75
CA TYR A 23 3.03 5.74 -28.16
C TYR A 23 3.79 6.87 -28.87
N PRO A 24 3.91 6.84 -30.21
CA PRO A 24 4.56 7.92 -30.96
C PRO A 24 3.95 9.31 -30.70
N GLN A 25 2.66 9.36 -30.37
CA GLN A 25 1.90 10.57 -30.05
C GLN A 25 1.93 10.98 -28.57
N GLY A 26 2.62 10.22 -27.71
CA GLY A 26 2.71 10.47 -26.27
C GLY A 26 2.35 9.25 -25.42
N GLN A 27 2.27 9.47 -24.11
CA GLN A 27 1.97 8.41 -23.14
C GLN A 27 0.46 8.27 -22.95
N GLN A 28 -0.06 7.03 -23.02
CA GLN A 28 -1.45 6.74 -22.66
C GLN A 28 -1.51 5.86 -21.43
N ILE A 29 -2.56 6.08 -20.64
CA ILE A 29 -2.80 5.40 -19.39
C ILE A 29 -4.06 4.55 -19.56
N HIS A 30 -3.91 3.25 -19.38
CA HIS A 30 -5.00 2.28 -19.51
C HIS A 30 -5.33 1.70 -18.15
N HIS A 31 -6.62 1.68 -17.83
CA HIS A 31 -7.12 1.12 -16.58
C HIS A 31 -7.51 -0.34 -16.77
N VAL A 32 -6.95 -1.18 -15.91
CA VAL A 32 -7.09 -2.63 -15.98
C VAL A 32 -7.57 -3.15 -14.63
N ASN A 33 -8.70 -3.85 -14.65
CA ASN A 33 -9.23 -4.54 -13.48
C ASN A 33 -8.80 -6.00 -13.51
N LEU A 34 -7.90 -6.39 -12.61
CA LEU A 34 -7.37 -7.76 -12.52
C LEU A 34 -8.31 -8.72 -11.80
N LEU A 35 -9.40 -8.25 -11.21
CA LEU A 35 -10.41 -9.12 -10.58
C LEU A 35 -11.42 -9.67 -11.59
N ASP A 36 -11.51 -9.08 -12.77
CA ASP A 36 -12.42 -9.53 -13.82
C ASP A 36 -11.69 -10.52 -14.75
N ALA A 37 -12.27 -11.71 -14.96
CA ALA A 37 -11.73 -12.70 -15.90
C ALA A 37 -11.68 -12.17 -17.34
N LYS A 38 -12.54 -11.20 -17.70
CA LYS A 38 -12.52 -10.52 -19.01
C LYS A 38 -11.22 -9.77 -19.27
N VAL A 39 -10.42 -9.51 -18.23
CA VAL A 39 -9.12 -8.87 -18.39
C VAL A 39 -8.21 -9.63 -19.35
N MET A 40 -8.33 -10.95 -19.43
CA MET A 40 -7.55 -11.79 -20.34
C MET A 40 -7.85 -11.54 -21.82
N GLN A 41 -9.03 -10.98 -22.12
CA GLN A 41 -9.44 -10.62 -23.48
C GLN A 41 -9.05 -9.18 -23.85
N SER A 42 -8.56 -8.41 -22.88
CA SER A 42 -8.15 -7.03 -23.10
C SER A 42 -6.84 -6.96 -23.89
N PRO A 43 -6.69 -6.01 -24.82
CA PRO A 43 -5.41 -5.77 -25.50
C PRO A 43 -4.29 -5.30 -24.54
N TYR A 44 -4.65 -4.93 -23.30
CA TYR A 44 -3.72 -4.50 -22.26
C TYR A 44 -3.31 -5.64 -21.31
N TYR A 45 -3.80 -6.87 -21.53
CA TYR A 45 -3.35 -8.06 -20.80
C TYR A 45 -1.89 -8.40 -21.11
N TYR A 46 -1.51 -8.26 -22.39
CA TYR A 46 -0.15 -8.44 -22.84
C TYR A 46 0.66 -7.15 -22.70
N ILE A 47 1.77 -7.27 -21.97
CA ILE A 47 2.74 -6.21 -21.76
C ILE A 47 3.57 -5.99 -23.04
N GLN A 48 3.86 -4.74 -23.33
CA GLN A 48 4.78 -4.32 -24.38
C GLN A 48 6.10 -3.83 -23.76
N PRO A 49 7.19 -3.77 -24.54
CA PRO A 49 8.43 -3.17 -24.08
C PRO A 49 8.20 -1.75 -23.55
N ASN A 50 8.82 -1.42 -22.43
CA ASN A 50 8.71 -0.12 -21.75
C ASN A 50 7.31 0.23 -21.18
N ASP A 51 6.40 -0.74 -21.07
CA ASP A 51 5.18 -0.53 -20.30
C ASP A 51 5.49 -0.38 -18.81
N ILE A 52 4.93 0.65 -18.19
CA ILE A 52 4.99 0.86 -16.74
C ILE A 52 3.67 0.40 -16.13
N ILE A 53 3.75 -0.54 -15.20
CA ILE A 53 2.58 -1.04 -14.46
C ILE A 53 2.57 -0.39 -13.10
N TYR A 54 1.54 0.41 -12.82
CA TYR A 54 1.38 1.12 -11.57
C TYR A 54 0.10 0.67 -10.86
N VAL A 55 0.23 0.23 -9.60
CA VAL A 55 -0.89 -0.20 -8.76
C VAL A 55 -1.10 0.84 -7.67
N LYS A 56 -2.24 1.52 -7.70
CA LYS A 56 -2.59 2.49 -6.65
C LYS A 56 -2.78 1.77 -5.31
N PRO A 57 -2.39 2.37 -4.17
CA PRO A 57 -2.76 1.84 -2.87
C PRO A 57 -4.27 1.95 -2.65
N LEU A 58 -4.85 1.03 -1.86
CA LEU A 58 -6.23 1.14 -1.42
C LEU A 58 -6.43 2.43 -0.60
N LYS A 59 -7.52 3.16 -0.87
CA LYS A 59 -7.88 4.41 -0.15
C LYS A 59 -7.91 4.23 1.38
N GLN A 60 -8.29 3.04 1.84
CA GLN A 60 -8.31 2.72 3.27
C GLN A 60 -6.93 2.76 3.92
N LYS A 61 -5.85 2.49 3.17
CA LYS A 61 -4.47 2.59 3.68
C LYS A 61 -3.88 3.99 3.50
N SER A 62 -4.35 4.80 2.54
CA SER A 62 -3.91 6.20 2.45
C SER A 62 -4.40 7.07 3.61
N TRP A 63 -5.45 6.63 4.32
CA TRP A 63 -5.89 7.21 5.59
C TRP A 63 -5.19 6.60 6.82
N GLY A 64 -4.27 5.65 6.63
CA GLY A 64 -3.90 4.68 7.67
C GLY A 64 -2.42 4.33 7.76
N THR A 65 -1.51 5.28 7.47
CA THR A 65 -0.16 5.18 8.03
C THR A 65 -0.21 5.47 9.53
N GLY A 66 -0.54 4.42 10.29
CA GLY A 66 0.38 3.99 11.33
C GLY A 66 0.23 4.56 12.73
N THR A 67 -0.99 4.74 13.25
CA THR A 67 -1.22 4.46 14.67
C THR A 67 -2.42 3.54 14.80
N THR A 68 -2.16 2.24 14.65
CA THR A 68 -3.08 1.21 15.14
C THR A 68 -3.47 1.65 16.55
N THR A 69 -4.75 1.77 16.88
CA THR A 69 -5.21 2.24 18.20
C THR A 69 -4.45 1.53 19.34
N MET A 70 -4.04 0.28 19.12
CA MET A 70 -3.18 -0.51 20.01
C MET A 70 -1.75 0.04 20.22
N GLN A 71 -1.10 0.60 19.19
CA GLN A 71 0.20 1.28 19.35
C GLN A 71 0.04 2.58 20.12
N THR A 72 -1.00 3.38 19.86
CA THR A 72 -1.27 4.60 20.63
C THR A 72 -1.48 4.27 22.11
N VAL A 73 -2.29 3.25 22.41
CA VAL A 73 -2.51 2.77 23.78
C VAL A 73 -1.20 2.28 24.39
N GLY A 74 -0.41 1.47 23.67
CA GLY A 74 0.89 0.98 24.15
C GLY A 74 1.88 2.11 24.47
N THR A 75 1.94 3.15 23.64
CA THR A 75 2.80 4.33 23.88
C THR A 75 2.35 5.10 25.12
N ILE A 76 1.05 5.30 25.32
CA ILE A 76 0.50 5.98 26.51
C ILE A 76 0.82 5.18 27.78
N VAL A 77 0.60 3.85 27.75
CA VAL A 77 0.89 2.97 28.89
C VAL A 77 2.39 2.98 29.19
N THR A 78 3.25 2.95 28.18
CA THR A 78 4.72 2.99 28.36
C THR A 78 5.16 4.33 28.97
N ALA A 79 4.60 5.45 28.51
CA ALA A 79 4.90 6.78 29.05
C ALA A 79 4.47 6.90 30.52
N LEU A 80 3.26 6.45 30.87
CA LEU A 80 2.76 6.42 32.25
C LEU A 80 3.60 5.50 33.14
N SER A 81 4.01 4.34 32.63
CA SER A 81 4.84 3.38 33.37
C SER A 81 6.22 3.95 33.68
N LEU A 82 6.82 4.70 32.75
CA LEU A 82 8.08 5.38 32.96
C LEU A 82 7.97 6.45 34.06
N VAL A 83 6.96 7.32 33.98
CA VAL A 83 6.75 8.40 34.97
C VAL A 83 6.53 7.83 36.38
N THR A 84 5.65 6.83 36.51
CA THR A 84 5.38 6.18 37.80
C THR A 84 6.63 5.49 38.36
N THR A 85 7.41 4.79 37.52
CA THR A 85 8.67 4.16 37.96
C THR A 85 9.69 5.20 38.44
N THR A 86 9.82 6.34 37.73
CA THR A 86 10.74 7.40 38.15
C THR A 86 10.35 8.04 39.48
N LEU A 87 9.05 8.26 39.72
CA LEU A 87 8.56 8.80 41.00
C LEU A 87 8.81 7.83 42.15
N LEU A 88 8.50 6.54 41.97
CA LEU A 88 8.73 5.52 42.98
C LEU A 88 10.22 5.34 43.34
N LEU A 89 11.12 5.55 42.39
CA LEU A 89 12.56 5.51 42.65
C LEU A 89 13.03 6.72 43.46
N ILE A 90 12.47 7.91 43.23
CA ILE A 90 12.79 9.13 43.99
C ILE A 90 12.24 9.05 45.40
N ASP A 91 11.00 8.58 45.59
CA ASP A 91 10.38 8.45 46.92
C ASP A 91 11.06 7.41 47.82
N ARG A 92 11.87 6.50 47.25
CA ARG A 92 12.55 5.41 47.97
C ARG A 92 14.04 5.71 48.25
N ILE A 93 14.56 6.83 47.79
CA ILE A 93 15.89 7.38 48.13
C ILE A 93 15.72 8.39 49.26
#